data_AF-A0A7V7MQQ4-F1
#
_entry.id   AF-A0A7V7MQQ4-F1
#
_cell.length_a   1.000
_cell.length_b   1.000
_cell.length_c   1.000
_cell.angle_alpha   90.00
_cell.angle_beta   90.00
_cell.angle_gamma   90.00
#
_symmetry.space_group_name_H-M   'P 1'
#
loop_
_entity.id
_entity.type
_entity.pdbx_description
1 polymer ?
#
loop_
_entity_poly.entity_id
_entity_poly.type
_entity_poly.pdbx_seq_one_letter_code
_entity_poly.pdbx_strand_id
1 'polypeptide(L)'
;MSLNKLRKLLRQLKKSPEEEALWEQALELLLADQVPEEEVEAIVLEQDLDGLEALCHRLSQADPEKAKARQALQAFKKRWKLMILDDESKIGGGPFSSGRDTSIAGIQPPNGFSEEIWQKLASEGRLKAMGDGTYRLL
;
A
#
# COMPACT_ATOMS: atom_id res chain seq x y z
N MET A 1 -2.05 -4.94 7.82
CA MET A 1 -1.09 -4.94 6.67
C MET A 1 -1.21 -6.21 5.80
N SER A 2 -2.15 -7.12 6.07
CA SER A 2 -2.13 -8.54 5.65
C SER A 2 -2.59 -8.80 4.21
N LEU A 3 -3.50 -8.00 3.67
CA LEU A 3 -4.16 -8.22 2.37
C LEU A 3 -3.23 -8.28 1.14
N ASN A 4 -2.11 -7.54 1.14
CA ASN A 4 -1.14 -7.57 0.03
C ASN A 4 -0.29 -8.85 0.06
N LYS A 5 0.08 -9.33 1.26
CA LYS A 5 0.75 -10.62 1.43
C LYS A 5 -0.19 -11.75 1.02
N LEU A 6 -1.46 -11.69 1.41
CA LEU A 6 -2.48 -12.69 1.05
C LEU A 6 -2.67 -12.80 -0.48
N ARG A 7 -2.79 -11.67 -1.21
CA ARG A 7 -2.82 -11.68 -2.69
C ARG A 7 -1.54 -12.26 -3.30
N LYS A 8 -0.38 -11.99 -2.69
CA LYS A 8 0.90 -12.53 -3.17
C LYS A 8 0.97 -14.05 -2.96
N LEU A 9 0.48 -14.56 -1.83
CA LEU A 9 0.36 -16.00 -1.55
C LEU A 9 -0.63 -16.67 -2.50
N LEU A 10 -1.80 -16.09 -2.72
CA LEU A 10 -2.80 -16.62 -3.65
C LEU A 10 -2.26 -16.79 -5.08
N ARG A 11 -1.40 -15.85 -5.52
CA ARG A 11 -0.70 -15.95 -6.82
C ARG A 11 0.35 -17.06 -6.86
N GLN A 12 0.98 -17.36 -5.72
CA GLN A 12 1.95 -18.45 -5.58
C GLN A 12 1.24 -19.80 -5.48
N LEU A 13 0.17 -19.89 -4.69
CA LEU A 13 -0.70 -21.06 -4.57
C LEU A 13 -1.37 -21.44 -5.90
N LYS A 14 -1.80 -20.47 -6.72
CA LYS A 14 -2.28 -20.74 -8.10
C LYS A 14 -1.22 -21.38 -9.01
N LYS A 15 0.06 -21.21 -8.69
CA LYS A 15 1.18 -21.77 -9.46
C LYS A 15 1.70 -23.08 -8.86
N SER A 16 1.65 -23.19 -7.53
CA SER A 16 2.11 -24.33 -6.73
C SER A 16 1.12 -24.54 -5.57
N PRO A 17 -0.03 -25.20 -5.81
CA PRO A 17 -1.04 -25.43 -4.77
C PRO A 17 -0.59 -26.47 -3.73
N GLU A 18 0.43 -27.26 -4.06
CA GLU A 18 0.96 -28.36 -3.25
C GLU A 18 1.92 -27.88 -2.14
N GLU A 19 2.29 -26.59 -2.12
CA GLU A 19 3.18 -26.05 -1.09
C GLU A 19 2.41 -25.74 0.20
N GLU A 20 2.41 -26.68 1.14
CA GLU A 20 1.83 -26.55 2.49
C GLU A 20 2.35 -25.30 3.23
N ALA A 21 3.62 -24.94 3.05
CA ALA A 21 4.22 -23.74 3.65
C ALA A 21 3.53 -22.43 3.23
N LEU A 22 2.93 -22.39 2.04
CA LEU A 22 2.16 -21.23 1.57
C LEU A 22 0.76 -21.19 2.21
N TRP A 23 0.16 -22.37 2.44
CA TRP A 23 -1.12 -22.51 3.13
C TRP A 23 -1.01 -22.17 4.62
N GLU A 24 0.07 -22.59 5.30
CA GLU A 24 0.36 -22.21 6.69
C GLU A 24 0.53 -20.68 6.83
N GLN A 25 1.25 -20.05 5.91
CA GLN A 25 1.37 -18.59 5.86
C GLN A 25 0.04 -17.88 5.57
N ALA A 26 -0.85 -18.50 4.79
CA ALA A 26 -2.18 -17.96 4.54
C ALA A 26 -3.02 -18.01 5.83
N LEU A 27 -2.99 -19.13 6.56
CA LEU A 27 -3.68 -19.32 7.84
C LEU A 27 -3.23 -18.29 8.88
N GLU A 28 -1.92 -18.09 9.04
CA GLU A 28 -1.38 -17.10 9.99
C GLU A 28 -1.86 -15.67 9.67
N LEU A 29 -1.92 -15.32 8.38
CA LEU A 29 -2.39 -14.00 7.95
C LEU A 29 -3.91 -13.82 8.07
N LEU A 30 -4.70 -14.89 7.92
CA LEU A 30 -6.15 -14.86 8.08
C LEU A 30 -6.55 -14.71 9.54
N LEU A 31 -5.88 -15.44 10.45
CA LEU A 31 -6.04 -15.25 11.89
C LEU A 31 -5.65 -13.83 12.32
N ALA A 32 -4.58 -13.28 11.75
CA ALA A 32 -4.16 -11.90 12.00
C ALA A 32 -5.15 -10.82 11.50
N ASP A 33 -6.06 -11.16 10.59
CA ASP A 33 -7.10 -10.24 10.06
C ASP A 33 -8.46 -10.45 10.75
N GLN A 34 -8.52 -11.23 11.84
CA GLN A 34 -9.73 -11.58 12.59
C GLN A 34 -10.80 -12.32 11.76
N VAL A 35 -10.37 -13.12 10.79
CA VAL A 35 -11.29 -14.01 10.05
C VAL A 35 -11.73 -15.13 11.00
N PRO A 36 -13.04 -15.48 11.04
CA PRO A 36 -13.52 -16.56 11.90
C PRO A 36 -12.84 -17.89 11.53
N GLU A 37 -12.35 -18.60 12.55
CA GLU A 37 -11.54 -19.82 12.43
C GLU A 37 -12.23 -20.90 11.59
N GLU A 38 -13.56 -20.98 11.70
CA GLU A 38 -14.44 -21.85 10.90
C GLU A 38 -14.37 -21.61 9.37
N GLU A 39 -14.24 -20.36 8.90
CA GLU A 39 -14.01 -20.09 7.47
C GLU A 39 -12.56 -20.41 7.06
N VAL A 40 -11.60 -20.20 7.97
CA VAL A 40 -10.18 -20.42 7.70
C VAL A 40 -9.87 -21.91 7.61
N GLU A 41 -10.40 -22.71 8.53
CA GLU A 41 -10.25 -24.17 8.53
C GLU A 41 -10.86 -24.79 7.29
N ALA A 42 -12.09 -24.41 6.91
CA ALA A 42 -12.72 -24.92 5.69
C ALA A 42 -11.87 -24.67 4.45
N ILE A 43 -11.31 -23.46 4.32
CA ILE A 43 -10.52 -23.04 3.15
C ILE A 43 -9.13 -23.68 3.13
N VAL A 44 -8.47 -23.82 4.29
CA VAL A 44 -7.11 -24.35 4.38
C VAL A 44 -7.09 -25.89 4.36
N LEU A 45 -8.07 -26.56 4.99
CA LEU A 45 -8.19 -28.02 4.98
C LEU A 45 -8.61 -28.55 3.61
N GLU A 46 -9.53 -27.86 2.91
CA GLU A 46 -9.94 -28.25 1.56
C GLU A 46 -9.05 -27.65 0.46
N GLN A 47 -8.01 -26.90 0.83
CA GLN A 47 -7.13 -26.15 -0.10
C GLN A 47 -7.93 -25.36 -1.14
N ASP A 48 -9.02 -24.73 -0.67
CA ASP A 48 -10.00 -24.06 -1.53
C ASP A 48 -9.47 -22.69 -1.97
N LEU A 49 -8.91 -22.67 -3.18
CA LEU A 49 -8.41 -21.44 -3.82
C LEU A 49 -9.53 -20.43 -4.10
N ASP A 50 -10.73 -20.90 -4.40
CA ASP A 50 -11.89 -20.06 -4.73
C ASP A 50 -12.43 -19.39 -3.46
N GLY A 51 -12.52 -20.13 -2.35
CA GLY A 51 -12.87 -19.62 -1.02
C GLY A 51 -11.88 -18.57 -0.52
N LEU A 52 -10.57 -18.82 -0.68
CA LEU A 52 -9.53 -17.85 -0.32
C LEU A 52 -9.62 -16.57 -1.18
N GLU A 53 -9.93 -16.71 -2.47
CA GLU A 53 -10.12 -15.57 -3.38
C GLU A 53 -11.37 -14.76 -3.01
N ALA A 54 -12.48 -15.43 -2.69
CA ALA A 54 -13.72 -14.81 -2.22
C ALA A 54 -13.51 -14.02 -0.92
N LEU A 55 -12.74 -14.57 0.03
CA LEU A 55 -12.35 -13.89 1.26
C LEU A 55 -11.52 -12.63 0.98
N CYS A 56 -10.55 -12.73 0.08
CA CYS A 56 -9.76 -11.58 -0.34
C CYS A 56 -10.64 -10.49 -1.00
N HIS A 57 -11.61 -10.90 -1.82
CA HIS A 57 -12.56 -9.99 -2.46
C HIS A 57 -13.47 -9.31 -1.43
N ARG A 58 -14.02 -10.07 -0.47
CA ARG A 58 -14.83 -9.56 0.65
C ARG A 58 -14.06 -8.56 1.50
N LEU A 59 -12.84 -8.90 1.92
CA LEU A 59 -11.99 -8.00 2.70
C LEU A 59 -11.60 -6.74 1.90
N SER A 60 -11.45 -6.86 0.58
CA SER A 60 -11.23 -5.70 -0.29
C SER A 60 -12.47 -4.83 -0.45
N GLN A 61 -13.67 -5.41 -0.41
CA GLN A 61 -14.96 -4.71 -0.49
C GLN A 61 -15.34 -4.06 0.84
N ALA A 62 -14.91 -4.63 1.98
CA ALA A 62 -15.17 -4.11 3.32
C ALA A 62 -14.40 -2.81 3.63
N ASP A 63 -13.29 -2.54 2.93
CA ASP A 63 -12.45 -1.35 3.15
C ASP A 63 -12.18 -0.56 1.84
N PRO A 64 -13.22 0.02 1.20
CA PRO A 64 -13.05 0.83 -0.01
C PRO A 64 -12.15 2.05 0.24
N GLU A 65 -12.14 2.55 1.48
CA GLU A 65 -11.31 3.67 1.92
C GLU A 65 -9.82 3.31 1.96
N LYS A 66 -9.44 2.12 2.46
CA LYS A 66 -8.04 1.66 2.42
C LYS A 66 -7.57 1.45 0.98
N ALA A 67 -8.45 0.96 0.10
CA ALA A 67 -8.12 0.81 -1.31
C ALA A 67 -7.83 2.17 -1.97
N LYS A 68 -8.64 3.19 -1.69
CA LYS A 68 -8.40 4.56 -2.16
C LYS A 68 -7.14 5.16 -1.53
N ALA A 69 -6.86 4.92 -0.25
CA ALA A 69 -5.64 5.36 0.42
C ALA A 69 -4.36 4.81 -0.23
N ARG A 70 -4.37 3.53 -0.62
CA ARG A 70 -3.24 2.92 -1.35
C ARG A 70 -3.04 3.56 -2.73
N GLN A 71 -4.12 3.84 -3.45
CA GLN A 71 -4.06 4.51 -4.75
C GLN A 71 -3.56 5.95 -4.62
N ALA A 72 -4.05 6.68 -3.61
CA ALA A 72 -3.59 8.01 -3.25
C ALA A 72 -2.08 8.02 -2.98
N LEU A 73 -1.59 7.09 -2.16
CA LEU A 73 -0.16 6.98 -1.85
C LEU A 73 0.69 6.68 -3.10
N GLN A 74 0.21 5.83 -4.01
CA GLN A 74 0.93 5.58 -5.27
C GLN A 74 0.96 6.80 -6.18
N ALA A 75 -0.17 7.51 -6.31
CA ALA A 75 -0.24 8.74 -7.09
C ALA A 75 0.69 9.82 -6.50
N PHE A 76 0.71 9.95 -5.17
CA PHE A 76 1.60 10.85 -4.45
C PHE A 76 3.07 10.50 -4.69
N LYS A 77 3.46 9.24 -4.54
CA LYS A 77 4.84 8.79 -4.77
C LYS A 77 5.30 9.03 -6.20
N LYS A 78 4.43 8.83 -7.19
CA LYS A 78 4.70 9.15 -8.60
C LYS A 78 4.95 10.65 -8.79
N ARG A 79 4.09 11.50 -8.23
CA ARG A 79 4.20 12.97 -8.34
C ARG A 79 5.42 13.50 -7.58
N TRP A 80 5.70 12.96 -6.40
CA TRP A 80 6.89 13.28 -5.59
C TRP A 80 8.18 12.96 -6.36
N LYS A 81 8.28 11.77 -6.96
CA LYS A 81 9.46 11.37 -7.75
C LYS A 81 9.66 12.25 -8.99
N LEU A 82 8.57 12.66 -9.65
CA LEU A 82 8.64 13.59 -10.78
C LEU A 82 9.08 14.99 -10.34
N MET A 83 8.60 15.47 -9.19
CA MET A 83 8.97 16.79 -8.66
C MET A 83 10.43 16.85 -8.20
N ILE A 84 10.94 15.76 -7.59
CA ILE A 84 12.38 15.60 -7.33
C ILE A 84 13.17 15.70 -8.63
N LEU A 85 12.78 14.96 -9.66
CA LEU A 85 13.51 14.93 -10.93
C LEU A 85 13.52 16.30 -11.63
N ASP A 86 12.42 17.07 -11.55
CA ASP A 86 12.33 18.43 -12.10
C ASP A 86 13.23 19.41 -11.32
N ASP A 87 13.25 19.32 -9.98
CA ASP A 87 14.12 20.11 -9.11
C ASP A 87 15.60 19.82 -9.39
N GLU A 88 15.98 18.55 -9.49
CA GLU A 88 17.33 18.12 -9.89
C GLU A 88 17.70 18.61 -11.30
N SER A 89 16.75 18.66 -12.22
CA SER A 89 16.97 19.11 -13.60
C SER A 89 17.13 20.63 -13.71
N LYS A 90 16.48 21.42 -12.84
CA LYS A 90 16.62 22.89 -12.82
C LYS A 90 17.92 23.38 -12.17
N ILE A 91 18.62 22.52 -11.44
CA ILE A 91 19.95 22.81 -10.86
C ILE A 91 21.07 22.75 -11.93
N GLY A 92 20.74 22.70 -13.22
CA GLY A 92 21.67 22.89 -14.33
C GLY A 92 22.04 24.36 -14.55
N GLY A 93 22.94 24.94 -13.74
CA GLY A 93 23.36 26.32 -13.96
C GLY A 93 24.37 26.93 -12.98
N GLY A 94 25.40 26.20 -12.53
CA GLY A 94 26.52 26.85 -11.82
C GLY A 94 27.56 25.87 -11.25
N PRO A 95 28.87 26.10 -11.48
CA PRO A 95 29.95 25.18 -11.07
C PRO A 95 30.25 25.14 -9.55
N PHE A 96 29.31 25.54 -8.69
CA PHE A 96 29.52 25.64 -7.24
C PHE A 96 28.32 25.21 -6.38
N SER A 97 27.53 24.23 -6.83
CA SER A 97 26.54 23.57 -5.94
C SER A 97 27.02 22.17 -5.59
N SER A 98 27.91 22.11 -4.62
CA SER A 98 28.26 20.87 -3.91
C SER A 98 27.01 20.33 -3.21
N GLY A 99 26.54 19.17 -3.65
CA GLY A 99 25.62 18.24 -2.97
C GLY A 99 24.66 18.85 -1.95
N ARG A 100 23.59 19.49 -2.42
CA ARG A 100 22.46 19.85 -1.55
C ARG A 100 21.32 18.88 -1.74
N ASP A 101 20.97 18.21 -0.65
CA ASP A 101 19.72 17.51 -0.46
C ASP A 101 18.55 18.28 -1.09
N THR A 102 17.75 17.57 -1.89
CA THR A 102 16.54 18.12 -2.52
C THR A 102 15.70 18.83 -1.47
N SER A 103 15.54 20.15 -1.60
CA SER A 103 14.87 21.02 -0.61
C SER A 103 13.33 20.92 -0.65
N ILE A 104 12.80 19.82 -1.21
CA ILE A 104 11.37 19.60 -1.33
C ILE A 104 10.80 19.27 0.05
N ALA A 105 10.31 20.31 0.72
CA ALA A 105 9.73 20.22 2.06
C ALA A 105 8.37 19.51 2.10
N GLY A 106 7.63 19.51 0.99
CA GLY A 106 6.30 18.93 0.85
C GLY A 106 5.73 19.20 -0.55
N ILE A 107 4.82 18.37 -1.02
CA ILE A 107 4.07 18.64 -2.26
C ILE A 107 2.58 18.62 -1.98
N GLN A 108 1.83 19.38 -2.78
CA GLN A 108 0.38 19.32 -2.74
C GLN A 108 -0.10 17.97 -3.31
N PRO A 109 -1.01 17.27 -2.62
CA PRO A 109 -1.51 16.00 -3.09
C PRO A 109 -2.32 16.17 -4.39
N PRO A 110 -2.36 15.15 -5.26
CA PRO A 110 -3.12 15.22 -6.49
C PRO A 110 -4.64 15.35 -6.23
N ASN A 111 -5.29 16.29 -6.91
CA ASN A 111 -6.74 16.49 -6.91
C ASN A 111 -7.43 15.24 -7.50
N GLY A 112 -8.02 14.42 -6.64
CA GLY A 112 -8.61 13.13 -7.02
C GLY A 112 -8.87 12.20 -5.82
N PHE A 113 -8.36 12.54 -4.65
CA PHE A 113 -8.59 11.84 -3.39
C PHE A 113 -8.96 12.86 -2.30
N SER A 114 -9.95 12.54 -1.47
CA SER A 114 -10.40 13.41 -0.36
C SER A 114 -9.30 13.65 0.67
N GLU A 115 -9.32 14.81 1.32
CA GLU A 115 -8.41 15.16 2.42
C GLU A 115 -8.41 14.14 3.55
N GLU A 116 -9.55 13.53 3.88
CA GLU A 116 -9.64 12.46 4.89
C GLU A 116 -8.69 11.30 4.61
N ILE A 117 -8.49 10.94 3.33
CA ILE A 117 -7.59 9.86 2.93
C ILE A 117 -6.13 10.26 3.21
N TRP A 118 -5.78 11.51 2.93
CA TRP A 118 -4.44 12.04 3.16
C TRP A 118 -4.12 12.19 4.65
N GLN A 119 -5.10 12.65 5.44
CA GLN A 119 -5.01 12.69 6.89
C GLN A 119 -4.86 11.28 7.48
N LYS A 120 -5.63 10.30 6.99
CA LYS A 120 -5.52 8.89 7.43
C LYS A 120 -4.16 8.30 7.12
N LEU A 121 -3.62 8.56 5.92
CA LEU A 121 -2.24 8.17 5.56
C LEU A 121 -1.19 8.85 6.43
N ALA A 122 -1.44 10.09 6.85
CA ALA A 122 -0.55 10.81 7.77
C ALA A 122 -0.62 10.25 9.19
N SER A 123 -1.82 9.92 9.69
CA SER A 123 -2.03 9.24 10.96
C SER A 123 -1.45 7.82 10.98
N GLU A 124 -1.49 7.11 9.85
CA GLU A 124 -0.80 5.82 9.66
C GLU A 124 0.73 5.95 9.57
N GLY A 125 1.28 7.18 9.61
CA GLY A 125 2.73 7.41 9.55
C GLY A 125 3.36 7.17 8.18
N ARG A 126 2.55 7.11 7.11
CA ARG A 126 3.05 6.96 5.73
C ARG A 126 3.40 8.30 5.09
N LEU A 127 2.79 9.37 5.58
CA LEU A 127 2.99 10.75 5.15
C LEU A 127 3.12 11.65 6.38
N LYS A 128 3.75 12.81 6.22
CA LYS A 128 3.76 13.88 7.22
C LYS A 128 3.00 15.08 6.67
N ALA A 129 1.94 15.49 7.34
CA ALA A 129 1.26 16.74 7.05
C ALA A 129 2.18 17.90 7.47
N MET A 130 2.49 18.79 6.52
CA MET A 130 3.41 19.93 6.72
C MET A 130 2.65 21.25 6.98
N GLY A 131 1.31 21.23 6.89
CA GLY A 131 0.45 22.43 6.91
C GLY A 131 0.09 22.88 5.49
N ASP A 132 -0.92 23.74 5.37
CA ASP A 132 -1.39 24.33 4.10
C ASP A 132 -1.90 23.31 3.05
N GLY A 133 -2.35 22.14 3.50
CA GLY A 133 -2.75 21.05 2.59
C GLY A 133 -1.56 20.36 1.90
N THR A 134 -0.34 20.58 2.40
CA THR A 134 0.89 20.01 1.86
C THR A 134 1.31 18.77 2.65
N TYR A 135 1.76 17.73 1.95
CA TYR A 135 2.22 16.49 2.58
C TYR A 135 3.66 16.18 2.15
N ARG A 136 4.39 15.47 3.01
CA ARG A 136 5.75 14.99 2.78
C ARG A 136 5.78 13.47 2.94
N LEU A 137 6.55 12.79 2.08
CA LEU A 137 6.81 11.37 2.28
C LEU A 137 7.76 11.16 3.48
N LEU A 138 7.38 10.28 4.41
CA LEU A 138 8.23 9.83 5.52
C LEU A 138 9.14 8.68 5.09
#